data_AF-A0A135THG6-F1
#
_entry.id   AF-A0A135THG6-F1
#
_cell.length_a   1.000
_cell.length_b   1.000
_cell.length_c   1.000
_cell.angle_alpha   90.00
_cell.angle_beta   90.00
_cell.angle_gamma   90.00
#
_symmetry.space_group_name_H-M   'P 1'
#
loop_
_entity.id
_entity.type
_entity.pdbx_description
1 polymer ?
#
loop_
_entity_poly.entity_id
_entity_poly.type
_entity_poly.pdbx_seq_one_letter_code
_entity_poly.pdbx_strand_id
1 'polypeptide(L)'
;MIGLDDEVETILPELKDPEIILPDSSTSFRLERAKNKITVRHLLTHTSGISYDAMHPLLVAWRQSRGEQPLVMSGRTIEAFSLPLLFEPGTSWVYGASLDWAGVLVERLSNMKLATYMEEHVFRPLGLTNTTLHITERPDMRKLLAQMFLRTEEGKLAPIPSPYPEDAQESSGGMGLITTTSDFVKVLTDLLKDSPVLLKAESVTEMFTPQFHEGTSQYEGLIKQEVCLDPHSMAQQPSLAPQTLIRRTDRLCINN
;
A
#
# COMPACT_ATOMS: atom_id res chain seq x y z
N MET A 1 -0.27 21.52 12.41
CA MET A 1 -1.12 21.25 11.23
C MET A 1 -0.17 20.99 10.08
N ILE A 2 -0.37 19.92 9.32
CA ILE A 2 0.49 19.54 8.19
C ILE A 2 -0.21 19.88 6.87
N GLY A 3 0.52 20.41 5.90
CA GLY A 3 0.09 20.66 4.53
C GLY A 3 0.42 19.50 3.59
N LEU A 4 -0.19 19.48 2.40
CA LEU A 4 0.07 18.45 1.39
C LEU A 4 1.50 18.52 0.85
N ASP A 5 2.07 19.71 0.73
CA ASP A 5 3.42 19.90 0.18
C ASP A 5 4.51 19.96 1.25
N ASP A 6 4.15 19.72 2.53
CA ASP A 6 5.11 19.64 3.62
C ASP A 6 5.94 18.35 3.51
N GLU A 7 7.24 18.48 3.80
CA GLU A 7 8.16 17.36 3.86
C GLU A 7 7.86 16.46 5.07
N VAL A 8 7.87 15.14 4.87
CA VAL A 8 7.49 14.20 5.94
C VAL A 8 8.64 13.86 6.89
N GLU A 9 9.89 14.17 6.54
CA GLU A 9 11.09 13.66 7.24
C GLU A 9 11.19 14.07 8.73
N THR A 10 10.55 15.18 9.12
CA THR A 10 10.52 15.61 10.52
C THR A 10 9.64 14.73 11.41
N ILE A 11 8.63 14.10 10.81
CA ILE A 11 7.66 13.24 11.50
C ILE A 11 7.95 11.77 11.19
N LEU A 12 8.44 11.48 10.00
CA LEU A 12 8.87 10.18 9.48
C LEU A 12 10.39 10.19 9.23
N PRO A 13 11.25 10.23 10.27
CA PRO A 13 12.71 10.21 10.12
C PRO A 13 13.24 9.00 9.36
N GLU A 14 12.48 7.90 9.26
CA GLU A 14 12.83 6.73 8.46
C GLU A 14 12.81 7.01 6.95
N LEU A 15 12.01 7.99 6.53
CA LEU A 15 11.96 8.49 5.16
C LEU A 15 12.88 9.70 4.94
N LYS A 16 13.73 10.01 5.91
CA LYS A 16 14.74 11.06 5.77
C LYS A 16 15.82 10.56 4.82
N ASP A 17 16.15 11.40 3.85
CA ASP A 17 17.26 11.18 2.93
C ASP A 17 17.24 9.81 2.23
N PRO A 18 16.13 9.46 1.56
CA PRO A 18 15.96 8.13 1.02
C PRO A 18 16.95 7.86 -0.12
N GLU A 19 17.28 6.59 -0.31
CA GLU A 19 18.13 6.14 -1.41
C GLU A 19 17.28 5.57 -2.55
N ILE A 20 17.74 5.75 -3.78
CA ILE A 20 17.15 5.21 -5.00
C ILE A 20 17.98 4.03 -5.45
N ILE A 21 17.32 2.91 -5.75
CA ILE A 21 17.99 1.71 -6.27
C ILE A 21 18.20 1.81 -7.77
N LEU A 22 19.42 1.52 -8.21
CA LEU A 22 19.82 1.48 -9.61
C LEU A 22 20.50 0.14 -9.90
N PRO A 23 20.03 -0.63 -10.90
CA PRO A 23 20.65 -1.89 -11.27
C PRO A 23 21.96 -1.65 -12.04
N ASP A 24 23.06 -2.23 -11.59
CA ASP A 24 24.33 -2.29 -12.34
C ASP A 24 24.45 -3.61 -13.12
N SER A 25 23.84 -4.68 -12.59
CA SER A 25 23.66 -5.97 -13.26
C SER A 25 22.40 -6.67 -12.72
N SER A 26 22.15 -7.92 -13.14
CA SER A 26 21.01 -8.70 -12.63
C SER A 26 21.12 -9.05 -11.14
N THR A 27 22.31 -8.95 -10.54
CA THR A 27 22.56 -9.32 -9.14
C THR A 27 23.35 -8.26 -8.37
N SER A 28 23.62 -7.11 -8.98
CA SER A 28 24.38 -6.01 -8.37
C SER A 28 23.64 -4.70 -8.53
N PHE A 29 23.58 -3.94 -7.44
CA PHE A 29 22.81 -2.72 -7.33
C PHE A 29 23.67 -1.64 -6.68
N ARG A 30 23.50 -0.41 -7.15
CA ARG A 30 24.00 0.79 -6.47
C ARG A 30 22.84 1.59 -5.92
N LEU A 31 23.11 2.27 -4.82
CA LEU A 31 22.17 3.16 -4.17
C LEU A 31 22.66 4.60 -4.36
N GLU A 32 21.77 5.47 -4.81
CA GLU A 32 22.04 6.90 -4.91
C GLU A 32 21.07 7.67 -4.03
N ARG A 33 21.59 8.64 -3.27
CA ARG A 33 20.74 9.48 -2.43
C ARG A 33 19.79 10.31 -3.29
N ALA A 34 18.51 10.26 -2.98
CA ALA A 34 17.51 11.11 -3.59
C ALA A 34 17.82 12.59 -3.32
N LYS A 35 17.64 13.42 -4.34
CA LYS A 35 17.76 14.88 -4.25
C LYS A 35 16.47 15.50 -3.74
N ASN A 36 15.33 14.91 -4.10
CA ASN A 36 14.02 15.40 -3.68
C ASN A 36 13.62 14.78 -2.34
N LYS A 37 12.92 15.57 -1.53
CA LYS A 37 12.30 15.11 -0.28
C LYS A 37 10.91 14.51 -0.56
N ILE A 38 10.49 13.57 0.28
CA ILE A 38 9.12 13.03 0.22
C ILE A 38 8.18 14.00 0.92
N THR A 39 7.08 14.35 0.27
CA THR A 39 6.01 15.19 0.83
C THR A 39 4.77 14.35 1.15
N VAL A 40 3.81 14.92 1.88
CA VAL A 40 2.51 14.27 2.12
C VAL A 40 1.81 13.97 0.79
N ARG A 41 1.84 14.90 -0.17
CA ARG A 41 1.26 14.73 -1.50
C ARG A 41 1.88 13.53 -2.20
N HIS A 42 3.20 13.40 -2.19
CA HIS A 42 3.89 12.25 -2.78
C HIS A 42 3.41 10.90 -2.22
N LEU A 43 3.10 10.84 -0.92
CA LEU A 43 2.54 9.64 -0.30
C LEU A 43 1.10 9.38 -0.80
N LEU A 44 0.24 10.39 -0.80
CA LEU A 44 -1.16 10.26 -1.18
C LEU A 44 -1.38 10.01 -2.68
N THR A 45 -0.42 10.39 -3.52
CA THR A 45 -0.52 10.27 -4.99
C THR A 45 0.32 9.14 -5.57
N HIS A 46 0.98 8.31 -4.75
CA HIS A 46 1.88 7.24 -5.21
C HIS A 46 3.04 7.72 -6.09
N THR A 47 3.56 8.93 -5.81
CA THR A 47 4.71 9.51 -6.52
C THR A 47 5.94 9.63 -5.61
N SER A 48 5.96 8.94 -4.47
CA SER A 48 7.09 8.94 -3.53
C SER A 48 8.29 8.10 -3.98
N GLY A 49 8.09 7.16 -4.91
CA GLY A 49 9.07 6.14 -5.29
C GLY A 49 9.00 4.87 -4.44
N ILE A 50 8.16 4.83 -3.40
CA ILE A 50 7.95 3.67 -2.53
C ILE A 50 7.03 2.65 -3.22
N SER A 51 7.53 1.43 -3.42
CA SER A 51 6.75 0.29 -3.94
C SER A 51 6.65 -0.84 -2.91
N TYR A 52 5.80 -1.83 -3.18
CA TYR A 52 5.85 -3.12 -2.47
C TYR A 52 6.92 -4.00 -3.13
N ASP A 53 7.83 -4.59 -2.34
CA ASP A 53 8.94 -5.38 -2.92
C ASP A 53 8.44 -6.54 -3.77
N ALA A 54 7.44 -7.30 -3.30
CA ALA A 54 6.84 -8.41 -4.02
C ALA A 54 6.13 -8.01 -5.34
N MET A 55 5.90 -6.72 -5.58
CA MET A 55 5.24 -6.21 -6.79
C MET A 55 6.21 -5.61 -7.81
N HIS A 56 7.50 -5.50 -7.48
CA HIS A 56 8.47 -4.86 -8.36
C HIS A 56 9.74 -5.71 -8.54
N PRO A 57 10.07 -6.15 -9.78
CA PRO A 57 11.15 -7.12 -10.02
C PRO A 57 12.52 -6.62 -9.53
N LEU A 58 12.79 -5.32 -9.61
CA LEU A 58 14.03 -4.73 -9.08
C LEU A 58 14.16 -4.89 -7.56
N LEU A 59 13.07 -4.74 -6.80
CA LEU A 59 13.09 -4.88 -5.35
C LEU A 59 13.12 -6.36 -4.94
N VAL A 60 12.48 -7.24 -5.70
CA VAL A 60 12.64 -8.70 -5.55
C VAL A 60 14.10 -9.09 -5.72
N ALA A 61 14.74 -8.67 -6.82
CA ALA A 61 16.14 -8.99 -7.09
C ALA A 61 17.08 -8.41 -6.03
N TRP A 62 16.79 -7.20 -5.53
CA TRP A 62 17.54 -6.58 -4.44
C TRP A 62 17.45 -7.38 -3.14
N ARG A 63 16.24 -7.78 -2.69
CA ARG A 63 16.04 -8.66 -1.53
C ARG A 63 16.81 -9.98 -1.70
N GLN A 64 16.69 -10.60 -2.88
CA GLN A 64 17.38 -11.87 -3.18
C GLN A 64 18.91 -11.75 -3.13
N SER A 65 19.50 -10.65 -3.61
CA SER A 65 20.95 -10.41 -3.51
C SER A 65 21.45 -10.30 -2.06
N ARG A 66 20.56 -10.01 -1.12
CA ARG A 66 20.83 -9.93 0.32
C ARG A 66 20.46 -11.22 1.08
N GLY A 67 19.98 -12.25 0.37
CA GLY A 67 19.46 -13.48 0.98
C GLY A 67 18.13 -13.28 1.72
N GLU A 68 17.42 -12.20 1.44
CA GLU A 68 16.12 -11.87 2.03
C GLU A 68 14.98 -12.32 1.12
N GLN A 69 13.85 -12.68 1.72
CA GLN A 69 12.63 -12.95 0.97
C GLN A 69 11.79 -11.67 0.85
N PRO A 70 11.11 -11.43 -0.28
CA PRO A 70 10.13 -10.36 -0.39
C PRO A 70 9.04 -10.50 0.67
N LEU A 71 8.58 -9.38 1.22
CA LEU A 71 7.51 -9.37 2.21
C LEU A 71 6.17 -9.16 1.48
N VAL A 72 5.29 -10.15 1.58
CA VAL A 72 3.98 -10.07 0.92
C VAL A 72 3.07 -9.13 1.72
N MET A 73 3.07 -7.86 1.32
CA MET A 73 2.06 -6.83 1.63
C MET A 73 1.61 -6.73 3.09
N SER A 74 2.44 -7.16 4.05
CA SER A 74 2.09 -7.23 5.45
C SER A 74 3.36 -7.21 6.30
N GLY A 75 3.20 -6.84 7.57
CA GLY A 75 4.30 -6.58 8.48
C GLY A 75 4.23 -5.16 9.02
N ARG A 76 5.15 -4.84 9.94
CA ARG A 76 5.24 -3.50 10.52
C ARG A 76 5.73 -2.54 9.44
N THR A 77 4.99 -1.46 9.17
CA THR A 77 5.22 -0.58 8.00
C THR A 77 6.69 -0.17 7.86
N ILE A 78 7.31 0.21 8.98
CA ILE A 78 8.70 0.65 9.03
C ILE A 78 9.66 -0.50 8.62
N GLU A 79 9.41 -1.72 9.07
CA GLU A 79 10.27 -2.87 8.79
C GLU A 79 10.04 -3.40 7.37
N ALA A 80 8.78 -3.42 6.94
CA ALA A 80 8.38 -4.00 5.67
C ALA A 80 8.68 -3.08 4.47
N PHE A 81 8.54 -1.77 4.66
CA PHE A 81 8.46 -0.81 3.55
C PHE A 81 9.51 0.31 3.61
N SER A 82 10.54 0.17 4.46
CA SER A 82 11.78 1.00 4.38
C SER A 82 12.74 0.43 3.33
N LEU A 83 12.27 0.40 2.08
CA LEU A 83 13.04 -0.06 0.92
C LEU A 83 13.66 1.14 0.18
N PRO A 84 14.75 0.93 -0.58
CA PRO A 84 15.17 1.92 -1.57
C PRO A 84 14.03 2.30 -2.52
N LEU A 85 13.95 3.57 -2.87
CA LEU A 85 13.00 4.10 -3.83
C LEU A 85 13.34 3.66 -5.26
N LEU A 86 12.32 3.58 -6.11
CA LEU A 86 12.52 3.26 -7.52
C LEU A 86 12.90 4.47 -8.39
N PHE A 87 12.66 5.68 -7.89
CA PHE A 87 12.91 6.93 -8.60
C PHE A 87 12.91 8.12 -7.62
N GLU A 88 13.32 9.29 -8.10
CA GLU A 88 13.29 10.55 -7.34
C GLU A 88 11.84 10.93 -6.96
N PRO A 89 11.56 11.24 -5.67
CA PRO A 89 10.22 11.67 -5.26
C PRO A 89 9.65 12.77 -6.16
N GLY A 90 8.44 12.55 -6.65
CA GLY A 90 7.72 13.45 -7.54
C GLY A 90 8.07 13.32 -9.01
N THR A 91 8.99 12.44 -9.45
CA THR A 91 9.40 12.38 -10.88
C THR A 91 8.81 11.22 -11.66
N SER A 92 8.06 10.32 -11.03
CA SER A 92 7.34 9.22 -11.69
C SER A 92 6.20 8.75 -10.78
N TRP A 93 5.58 7.62 -11.09
CA TRP A 93 4.49 7.02 -10.32
C TRP A 93 4.73 5.52 -10.13
N VAL A 94 4.46 4.99 -8.94
CA VAL A 94 4.46 3.54 -8.68
C VAL A 94 3.53 3.18 -7.53
N TYR A 95 2.72 2.16 -7.73
CA TYR A 95 1.87 1.62 -6.68
C TYR A 95 2.71 0.97 -5.58
N GLY A 96 2.32 1.16 -4.32
CA GLY A 96 3.13 0.74 -3.19
C GLY A 96 2.62 1.16 -1.83
N ALA A 97 3.47 0.94 -0.83
CA ALA A 97 3.21 1.20 0.59
C ALA A 97 3.15 2.68 1.00
N SER A 98 2.90 3.59 0.06
CA SER A 98 2.85 5.02 0.36
C SER A 98 1.69 5.38 1.31
N LEU A 99 0.56 4.68 1.19
CA LEU A 99 -0.58 4.85 2.11
C LEU A 99 -0.35 4.20 3.48
N ASP A 100 0.49 3.17 3.57
CA ASP A 100 0.92 2.62 4.86
C ASP A 100 1.75 3.65 5.63
N TRP A 101 2.67 4.34 4.95
CA TRP A 101 3.41 5.47 5.51
C TRP A 101 2.51 6.66 5.87
N ALA A 102 1.48 6.96 5.06
CA ALA A 102 0.48 7.96 5.42
C ALA A 102 -0.29 7.57 6.69
N GLY A 103 -0.54 6.27 6.91
CA GLY A 103 -1.08 5.75 8.16
C GLY A 103 -0.17 6.05 9.37
N VAL A 104 1.13 5.74 9.26
CA VAL A 104 2.12 6.06 10.31
C VAL A 104 2.21 7.57 10.57
N LEU A 105 2.11 8.39 9.52
CA LEU A 105 2.06 9.85 9.64
C LEU A 105 0.86 10.31 10.47
N VAL A 106 -0.33 9.75 10.22
CA VAL A 106 -1.54 10.03 11.02
C VAL A 106 -1.33 9.62 12.47
N GLU A 107 -0.77 8.44 12.73
CA GLU A 107 -0.52 7.98 14.10
C GLU A 107 0.39 8.93 14.88
N ARG A 108 1.49 9.38 14.26
CA ARG A 108 2.45 10.27 14.91
C ARG A 108 1.92 11.68 15.13
N LEU A 109 1.16 12.21 14.18
CA LEU A 109 0.56 13.54 14.28
C LEU A 109 -0.57 13.60 15.32
N SER A 110 -1.34 12.53 15.44
CA SER A 110 -2.47 12.45 16.38
C SER A 110 -2.08 11.89 17.75
N ASN A 111 -0.93 11.22 17.85
CA ASN A 111 -0.55 10.40 19.00
C ASN A 111 -1.60 9.31 19.32
N MET A 112 -2.27 8.79 18.29
CA MET A 112 -3.28 7.73 18.37
C MET A 112 -2.86 6.56 17.50
N LYS A 113 -3.32 5.36 17.83
CA LYS A 113 -3.24 4.22 16.90
C LYS A 113 -4.18 4.46 15.72
N LEU A 114 -3.79 4.02 14.52
CA LEU A 114 -4.56 4.28 13.30
C LEU A 114 -5.99 3.72 13.40
N ALA A 115 -6.16 2.52 13.95
CA ALA A 115 -7.49 1.95 14.23
C ALA A 115 -8.36 2.86 15.10
N THR A 116 -7.80 3.41 16.17
CA THR A 116 -8.52 4.33 17.07
C THR A 116 -8.84 5.65 16.38
N TYR A 117 -7.89 6.21 15.62
CA TYR A 117 -8.10 7.43 14.85
C TYR A 117 -9.24 7.26 13.84
N MET A 118 -9.23 6.15 13.08
CA MET A 118 -10.27 5.85 12.10
C MET A 118 -11.64 5.63 12.75
N GLU A 119 -11.70 4.94 13.90
CA GLU A 119 -12.94 4.78 14.67
C GLU A 119 -13.53 6.15 15.08
N GLU A 120 -12.70 7.01 15.67
CA GLU A 120 -13.15 8.27 16.25
C GLU A 120 -13.49 9.34 15.21
N HIS A 121 -12.74 9.40 14.10
CA HIS A 121 -12.78 10.48 13.13
C HIS A 121 -13.43 10.10 11.79
N VAL A 122 -13.63 8.81 11.50
CA VAL A 122 -14.25 8.35 10.25
C VAL A 122 -15.47 7.47 10.52
N PHE A 123 -15.31 6.40 11.32
CA PHE A 123 -16.34 5.39 11.46
C PHE A 123 -17.52 5.89 12.29
N ARG A 124 -17.27 6.42 13.48
CA ARG A 124 -18.32 6.93 14.36
C ARG A 124 -19.07 8.14 13.77
N PRO A 125 -18.43 9.14 13.14
CA PRO A 125 -19.15 10.24 12.48
C PRO A 125 -20.10 9.80 11.37
N LEU A 126 -19.78 8.71 10.65
CA LEU A 126 -20.62 8.17 9.59
C LEU A 126 -21.49 6.96 10.02
N GLY A 127 -21.35 6.50 11.26
CA GLY A 127 -22.04 5.32 11.77
C GLY A 127 -21.65 4.02 11.05
N LEU A 128 -20.35 3.79 10.83
CA LEU A 128 -19.81 2.59 10.19
C LEU A 128 -19.60 1.45 11.21
N THR A 129 -20.70 0.83 11.66
CA THR A 129 -20.64 -0.15 12.75
C THR A 129 -20.06 -1.52 12.34
N ASN A 130 -19.96 -1.82 11.05
CA ASN A 130 -19.44 -3.07 10.50
C ASN A 130 -18.14 -2.82 9.74
N THR A 131 -17.26 -2.00 10.33
CA THR A 131 -15.95 -1.65 9.80
C THR A 131 -14.90 -1.76 10.90
N THR A 132 -13.72 -2.31 10.60
CA THR A 132 -12.60 -2.43 11.54
C THR A 132 -11.26 -2.57 10.81
N LEU A 133 -10.18 -2.18 11.48
CA LEU A 133 -8.79 -2.51 11.08
C LEU A 133 -8.27 -3.77 11.81
N HIS A 134 -8.95 -4.24 12.86
CA HIS A 134 -8.59 -5.45 13.62
C HIS A 134 -9.80 -6.39 13.73
N ILE A 135 -9.82 -7.45 12.93
CA ILE A 135 -10.97 -8.35 12.84
C ILE A 135 -11.05 -9.36 13.99
N THR A 136 -9.92 -9.66 14.61
CA THR A 136 -9.83 -10.52 15.80
C THR A 136 -10.57 -9.93 17.00
N GLU A 137 -10.72 -8.61 17.05
CA GLU A 137 -11.47 -7.88 18.08
C GLU A 137 -12.98 -7.79 17.80
N ARG A 138 -13.43 -8.24 16.62
CA ARG A 138 -14.83 -8.15 16.15
C ARG A 138 -15.42 -9.53 15.83
N PRO A 139 -15.71 -10.36 16.85
CA PRO A 139 -16.26 -11.71 16.63
C PRO A 139 -17.61 -11.70 15.90
N ASP A 140 -18.38 -10.63 16.03
CA ASP A 140 -19.63 -10.40 15.32
C ASP A 140 -19.44 -10.22 13.81
N MET A 141 -18.35 -9.58 13.39
CA MET A 141 -17.96 -9.43 11.97
C MET A 141 -17.17 -10.65 11.47
N ARG A 142 -16.26 -11.19 12.28
CA ARG A 142 -15.36 -12.29 11.90
C ARG A 142 -16.12 -13.51 11.38
N LYS A 143 -17.26 -13.84 11.99
CA LYS A 143 -18.14 -14.94 11.55
C LYS A 143 -18.84 -14.70 10.20
N LEU A 144 -18.80 -13.46 9.68
CA LEU A 144 -19.42 -13.04 8.43
C LEU A 144 -18.39 -12.74 7.32
N LEU A 145 -17.10 -12.97 7.58
CA LEU A 145 -16.05 -12.72 6.60
C LEU A 145 -16.30 -13.53 5.33
N ALA A 146 -16.20 -12.84 4.19
CA ALA A 146 -16.25 -13.49 2.89
C ALA A 146 -14.95 -14.26 2.63
N GLN A 147 -15.08 -15.51 2.18
CA GLN A 147 -13.95 -16.31 1.74
C GLN A 147 -13.37 -15.73 0.44
N MET A 148 -12.06 -15.54 0.39
CA MET A 148 -11.34 -15.16 -0.83
C MET A 148 -11.06 -16.39 -1.70
N PHE A 149 -11.08 -16.20 -3.03
CA PHE A 149 -10.83 -17.27 -4.00
C PHE A 149 -9.89 -16.78 -5.10
N LEU A 150 -9.02 -17.67 -5.59
CA LEU A 150 -8.31 -17.50 -6.85
C LEU A 150 -8.87 -18.44 -7.91
N ARG A 151 -8.78 -17.99 -9.16
CA ARG A 151 -9.08 -18.84 -10.32
C ARG A 151 -7.85 -19.70 -10.63
N THR A 152 -8.01 -21.02 -10.64
CA THR A 152 -6.97 -21.97 -11.03
C THR A 152 -6.80 -22.01 -12.55
N GLU A 153 -5.73 -22.64 -13.02
CA GLU A 153 -5.47 -22.82 -14.46
C GLU A 153 -6.58 -23.62 -15.16
N GLU A 154 -7.23 -24.54 -14.44
CA GLU A 154 -8.38 -25.30 -14.91
C GLU A 154 -9.70 -24.50 -14.89
N GLY A 155 -9.63 -23.20 -14.56
CA GLY A 155 -10.76 -22.28 -14.54
C GLY A 155 -11.65 -22.38 -13.31
N LYS A 156 -11.30 -23.21 -12.32
CA LYS A 156 -12.06 -23.41 -11.07
C LYS A 156 -11.70 -22.34 -10.03
N LEU A 157 -12.55 -22.16 -9.03
CA LEU A 157 -12.24 -21.31 -7.87
C LEU A 157 -11.67 -22.18 -6.74
N ALA A 158 -10.51 -21.78 -6.23
CA ALA A 158 -9.88 -22.38 -5.06
C ALA A 158 -9.83 -21.33 -3.93
N PRO A 159 -10.21 -21.69 -2.69
CA PRO A 159 -10.14 -20.76 -1.57
C PRO A 159 -8.68 -20.42 -1.29
N ILE A 160 -8.43 -19.16 -0.95
CA ILE A 160 -7.13 -18.67 -0.50
C ILE A 160 -7.27 -17.91 0.81
N PRO A 161 -6.23 -17.89 1.67
CA PRO A 161 -6.20 -16.99 2.79
C PRO A 161 -6.23 -15.53 2.33
N SER A 162 -6.65 -14.63 3.23
CA SER A 162 -6.45 -13.20 3.02
C SER A 162 -4.95 -12.89 2.94
N PRO A 163 -4.49 -12.06 1.99
CA PRO A 163 -3.10 -11.62 1.93
C PRO A 163 -2.72 -10.74 3.14
N TYR A 164 -3.69 -10.06 3.75
CA TYR A 164 -3.51 -9.35 5.02
C TYR A 164 -3.83 -10.31 6.19
N PRO A 165 -2.90 -10.51 7.15
CA PRO A 165 -3.11 -11.44 8.25
C PRO A 165 -4.18 -10.92 9.22
N GLU A 166 -5.06 -11.81 9.69
CA GLU A 166 -6.12 -11.45 10.66
C GLU A 166 -5.54 -10.93 11.99
N ASP A 167 -4.35 -11.39 12.36
CA ASP A 167 -3.60 -11.04 13.57
C ASP A 167 -2.46 -10.06 13.30
N ALA A 168 -2.60 -9.21 12.27
CA ALA A 168 -1.68 -8.13 11.98
C ALA A 168 -1.39 -7.30 13.24
N GLN A 169 -0.10 -7.13 13.56
CA GLN A 169 0.34 -6.44 14.77
C GLN A 169 0.21 -4.91 14.70
N GLU A 170 0.15 -4.37 13.48
CA GLU A 170 -0.01 -2.94 13.20
C GLU A 170 -1.09 -2.77 12.12
N SER A 171 -1.92 -1.73 12.28
CA SER A 171 -2.93 -1.37 11.29
C SER A 171 -2.25 -0.85 10.01
N SER A 172 -2.57 -1.45 8.87
CA SER A 172 -2.10 -1.01 7.56
C SER A 172 -3.03 0.07 6.99
N GLY A 173 -2.45 1.23 6.63
CA GLY A 173 -3.16 2.29 5.93
C GLY A 173 -3.46 1.96 4.46
N GLY A 174 -2.70 1.04 3.86
CA GLY A 174 -2.87 0.64 2.46
C GLY A 174 -3.83 -0.53 2.23
N MET A 175 -4.00 -1.45 3.18
CA MET A 175 -4.71 -2.71 2.94
C MET A 175 -5.51 -3.26 4.15
N GLY A 176 -5.39 -2.68 5.35
CA GLY A 176 -5.91 -3.31 6.58
C GLY A 176 -7.43 -3.25 6.79
N LEU A 177 -8.17 -2.47 6.00
CA LEU A 177 -9.58 -2.18 6.28
C LEU A 177 -10.49 -3.35 5.90
N ILE A 178 -11.27 -3.81 6.88
CA ILE A 178 -12.34 -4.79 6.67
C ILE A 178 -13.67 -4.08 6.89
N THR A 179 -14.54 -4.09 5.87
CA THR A 179 -15.80 -3.34 5.87
C THR A 179 -16.88 -4.10 5.11
N THR A 180 -18.11 -3.56 5.17
CA THR A 180 -19.23 -4.00 4.33
C THR A 180 -19.47 -3.00 3.21
N THR A 181 -20.07 -3.44 2.11
CA THR A 181 -20.48 -2.53 1.02
C THR A 181 -21.36 -1.40 1.54
N SER A 182 -22.30 -1.69 2.45
CA SER A 182 -23.21 -0.70 3.03
C SER A 182 -22.49 0.39 3.80
N ASP A 183 -21.46 0.05 4.57
CA ASP A 183 -20.67 1.04 5.30
C ASP A 183 -19.73 1.81 4.37
N PHE A 184 -19.10 1.15 3.41
CA PHE A 184 -18.23 1.83 2.45
C PHE A 184 -19.00 2.85 1.59
N VAL A 185 -20.23 2.53 1.18
CA VAL A 185 -21.11 3.46 0.45
C VAL A 185 -21.39 4.73 1.26
N LYS A 186 -21.45 4.68 2.60
CA LYS A 186 -21.64 5.89 3.42
C LYS A 186 -20.46 6.85 3.30
N VAL A 187 -19.23 6.34 3.22
CA VAL A 187 -18.02 7.16 2.98
C VAL A 187 -18.11 7.82 1.60
N LEU A 188 -18.40 7.03 0.56
CA LEU A 188 -18.54 7.57 -0.80
C LEU A 188 -19.65 8.62 -0.89
N THR A 189 -20.79 8.37 -0.24
CA THR A 189 -21.92 9.29 -0.23
C THR A 189 -21.59 10.57 0.53
N ASP A 190 -20.78 10.49 1.60
CA ASP A 190 -20.34 11.68 2.33
C ASP A 190 -19.49 12.60 1.45
N LEU A 191 -18.55 12.03 0.68
CA LEU A 191 -17.69 12.78 -0.25
C LEU A 191 -18.46 13.45 -1.41
N LEU A 192 -19.70 13.04 -1.67
CA LEU A 192 -20.54 13.62 -2.72
C LEU A 192 -21.48 14.73 -2.21
N LYS A 193 -21.51 14.99 -0.89
CA LYS A 193 -22.35 16.05 -0.32
C LYS A 193 -21.75 17.43 -0.56
N ASP A 194 -22.60 18.44 -0.69
CA ASP A 194 -22.17 19.85 -0.68
C ASP A 194 -21.49 20.24 0.64
N SER A 195 -21.91 19.60 1.75
CA SER A 195 -21.31 19.75 3.08
C SER A 195 -21.02 18.36 3.68
N PRO A 196 -19.85 17.78 3.37
CA PRO A 196 -19.42 16.49 3.93
C PRO A 196 -19.25 16.55 5.45
N VAL A 197 -19.39 15.41 6.11
CA VAL A 197 -19.18 15.27 7.56
C VAL A 197 -17.69 15.13 7.87
N LEU A 198 -16.94 14.40 7.03
CA LEU A 198 -15.54 14.06 7.31
C LEU A 198 -14.57 15.21 7.05
N LEU A 199 -14.77 15.93 5.96
CA LEU A 199 -13.82 16.90 5.43
C LEU A 199 -14.53 18.20 5.07
N LYS A 200 -13.77 19.30 5.03
CA LYS A 200 -14.24 20.55 4.43
C LYS A 200 -14.45 20.36 2.93
N ALA A 201 -15.39 21.08 2.35
CA ALA A 201 -15.71 21.00 0.93
C ALA A 201 -14.50 21.30 0.03
N GLU A 202 -13.62 22.21 0.45
CA GLU A 202 -12.39 22.54 -0.30
C GLU A 202 -11.39 21.38 -0.28
N SER A 203 -11.30 20.64 0.84
CA SER A 203 -10.45 19.45 0.94
C SER A 203 -10.98 18.31 0.06
N VAL A 204 -12.30 18.14 -0.02
CA VAL A 204 -12.90 17.16 -0.96
C VAL A 204 -12.64 17.58 -2.40
N THR A 205 -12.80 18.87 -2.72
CA THR A 205 -12.49 19.39 -4.06
C THR A 205 -11.04 19.11 -4.46
N GLU A 206 -10.08 19.30 -3.55
CA GLU A 206 -8.68 18.96 -3.76
C GLU A 206 -8.48 17.47 -4.07
N MET A 207 -9.18 16.55 -3.37
CA MET A 207 -9.10 15.11 -3.63
C MET A 207 -9.51 14.74 -5.07
N PHE A 208 -10.46 15.46 -5.65
CA PHE A 208 -10.94 15.24 -7.02
C PHE A 208 -10.20 16.08 -8.07
N THR A 209 -9.23 16.91 -7.66
CA THR A 209 -8.42 17.70 -8.57
C THR A 209 -7.30 16.83 -9.16
N PRO A 210 -7.08 16.83 -10.49
CA PRO A 210 -5.95 16.12 -11.09
C PRO A 210 -4.62 16.56 -10.47
N GLN A 211 -3.92 15.62 -9.85
CA GLN A 211 -2.67 15.87 -9.12
C GLN A 211 -1.44 15.94 -10.06
N PHE A 212 -1.61 15.43 -11.28
CA PHE A 212 -0.68 15.51 -12.39
C PHE A 212 -1.47 15.35 -13.70
N HIS A 213 -0.90 15.78 -14.83
CA HIS A 213 -1.59 15.85 -16.13
C HIS A 213 -0.81 15.13 -17.21
N GLU A 214 -1.46 14.86 -18.35
CA GLU A 214 -0.79 14.29 -19.52
C GLU A 214 0.46 15.09 -19.91
N GLY A 215 1.55 14.38 -20.19
CA GLY A 215 2.85 14.96 -20.49
C GLY A 215 3.74 15.28 -19.28
N THR A 216 3.24 15.16 -18.04
CA THR A 216 4.12 15.19 -16.86
C THR A 216 4.76 13.82 -16.63
N SER A 217 5.92 13.79 -15.97
CA SER A 217 6.66 12.55 -15.76
C SER A 217 5.94 11.58 -14.82
N GLN A 218 5.13 12.08 -13.87
CA GLN A 218 4.28 11.24 -13.02
C GLN A 218 3.18 10.57 -13.83
N TYR A 219 2.52 11.30 -14.73
CA TYR A 219 1.51 10.73 -15.61
C TYR A 219 2.11 9.66 -16.52
N GLU A 220 3.26 9.96 -17.14
CA GLU A 220 4.01 9.00 -17.96
C GLU A 220 4.40 7.74 -17.18
N GLY A 221 4.79 7.87 -15.91
CA GLY A 221 5.08 6.75 -15.02
C GLY A 221 3.83 5.89 -14.74
N LEU A 222 2.68 6.54 -14.48
CA LEU A 222 1.42 5.85 -14.19
C LEU A 222 0.98 5.00 -15.38
N ILE A 223 0.97 5.56 -16.59
CA ILE A 223 0.51 4.85 -17.78
C ILE A 223 1.46 3.74 -18.24
N LYS A 224 2.75 3.79 -17.85
CA LYS A 224 3.76 2.77 -18.15
C LYS A 224 3.89 1.71 -17.06
N GLN A 225 3.18 1.85 -15.95
CA GLN A 225 3.35 0.93 -14.84
C GLN A 225 2.90 -0.48 -15.21
N GLU A 226 3.82 -1.43 -15.12
CA GLU A 226 3.53 -2.86 -15.17
C GLU A 226 3.41 -3.40 -13.75
N VAL A 227 2.25 -3.96 -13.39
CA VAL A 227 2.07 -4.66 -12.12
C VAL A 227 2.55 -6.09 -12.29
N CYS A 228 3.72 -6.41 -11.76
CA CYS A 228 4.26 -7.77 -11.76
C CYS A 228 3.90 -8.45 -10.44
N LEU A 229 2.77 -9.16 -10.42
CA LEU A 229 2.39 -10.07 -9.33
C LEU A 229 2.71 -11.49 -9.76
N ASP A 230 3.72 -12.12 -9.15
CA ASP A 230 3.95 -13.57 -9.31
C ASP A 230 2.87 -14.32 -8.50
N PRO A 231 1.99 -15.12 -9.14
CA PRO A 231 0.98 -15.92 -8.44
C PRO A 231 1.60 -16.88 -7.41
N HIS A 232 2.84 -17.30 -7.62
CA HIS A 232 3.56 -18.18 -6.69
C HIS A 232 3.99 -17.47 -5.41
N SER A 233 4.25 -16.16 -5.46
CA SER A 233 4.65 -15.37 -4.29
C SER A 233 3.50 -15.20 -3.28
N MET A 234 2.25 -15.10 -3.76
CA MET A 234 1.06 -15.00 -2.92
C MET A 234 0.72 -16.32 -2.21
N ALA A 235 1.10 -17.46 -2.80
CA ALA A 235 0.76 -18.79 -2.31
C ALA A 235 1.79 -19.39 -1.32
N GLN A 236 2.96 -18.77 -1.15
CA GLN A 236 4.07 -19.32 -0.36
C GLN A 236 4.17 -18.80 1.08
N GLN A 237 3.11 -18.21 1.63
CA GLN A 237 3.08 -17.95 3.08
C GLN A 237 3.16 -19.27 3.87
N PRO A 238 4.00 -19.37 4.91
CA PRO A 238 4.10 -20.58 5.71
C PRO A 238 2.90 -20.66 6.67
N SER A 239 1.81 -21.25 6.21
CA SER A 239 0.92 -22.02 7.09
C SER A 239 0.56 -23.34 6.41
N LEU A 240 1.23 -24.41 6.87
CA LEU A 240 0.93 -25.84 6.66
C LEU A 240 0.77 -26.32 5.20
N ALA A 241 1.84 -26.95 4.69
CA ALA A 241 1.90 -27.64 3.40
C ALA A 241 0.93 -28.87 3.32
N PRO A 242 0.72 -29.48 2.13
CA PRO A 242 1.80 -30.14 1.40
C PRO A 242 2.03 -29.63 -0.03
N GLN A 243 3.32 -29.54 -0.33
CA GLN A 243 3.95 -29.52 -1.64
C GLN A 243 3.25 -30.43 -2.67
N THR A 244 2.68 -29.83 -3.72
CA THR A 244 2.70 -30.29 -5.12
C THR A 244 1.85 -29.33 -5.97
N LEU A 245 2.14 -29.26 -7.28
CA LEU A 245 1.49 -28.43 -8.32
C LEU A 245 1.98 -26.96 -8.30
N ILE A 246 2.57 -26.36 -9.35
CA ILE A 246 2.50 -26.52 -10.81
C ILE A 246 3.77 -25.90 -11.44
N ARG A 247 4.23 -26.43 -12.58
CA ARG A 247 5.33 -25.88 -13.38
C ARG A 247 4.78 -24.91 -14.44
N ARG A 248 5.48 -23.77 -14.58
CA ARG A 248 5.53 -22.79 -15.70
C ARG A 248 4.25 -22.02 -16.03
N THR A 249 4.31 -20.71 -15.77
CA THR A 249 3.89 -19.71 -16.75
C THR A 249 5.03 -18.71 -16.99
N ASP A 250 5.65 -18.82 -18.17
CA ASP A 250 6.55 -17.82 -18.72
C ASP A 250 5.72 -16.58 -19.16
N ARG A 251 5.63 -15.58 -18.29
CA ARG A 251 5.62 -14.16 -18.70
C ARG A 251 6.58 -13.40 -17.81
N LEU A 252 7.84 -13.48 -18.22
CA LEU A 252 8.96 -12.71 -17.72
C LEU A 252 8.62 -11.21 -17.80
N CYS A 253 8.51 -10.53 -16.64
CA CYS A 253 8.87 -9.12 -16.53
C CYS A 253 10.41 -9.03 -16.52
N ILE A 254 11.05 -9.39 -17.64
CA ILE A 254 12.41 -8.98 -17.97
C ILE A 254 12.32 -8.54 -19.43
N ASN A 255 12.25 -7.22 -19.66
CA ASN A 255 12.84 -6.49 -20.79
C ASN A 255 12.32 -5.05 -20.83
N ASN A 256 13.05 -4.13 -20.22
CA ASN A 256 13.88 -3.15 -20.93
C ASN A 256 14.77 -2.39 -19.94
#